data_AF-A0A935L9G4-F1
#
_entry.id   AF-A0A935L9G4-F1
#
_cell.length_a   1.000
_cell.length_b   1.000
_cell.length_c   1.000
_cell.angle_alpha   90.00
_cell.angle_beta   90.00
_cell.angle_gamma   90.00
#
_symmetry.space_group_name_H-M   'P 1'
#
loop_
_entity.id
_entity.type
_entity.pdbx_description
1 polymer ?
#
loop_
_entity_poly.entity_id
_entity_poly.type
_entity_poly.pdbx_seq_one_letter_code
_entity_poly.pdbx_strand_id
1 'polypeptide(L)'
;MSSHRKLQEAAFFIELLHALQERGSSLTHLDDSEAEASFLYAAILNAFYSVVEVMRKEGHDTRPFKARYPMIYADGSKGGERAKTVHLSHTEVDLAGYEPPSGDQVVLTFRRPPKLFPPPPKVPGRVDLVFKPEYYFYVELLGRRVNALEFCERHCSELHAYNAAATAA
;
A
#
# COMPACT_ATOMS: atom_id res chain seq x y z
N MET A 1 22.47 2.30 5.92
CA MET A 1 21.00 2.28 5.94
C MET A 1 20.56 0.83 5.94
N SER A 2 19.65 0.42 6.83
CA SER A 2 19.20 -0.98 6.93
C SER A 2 17.88 -1.23 6.20
N SER A 3 17.65 -2.48 5.78
CA SER A 3 16.38 -2.94 5.20
C SER A 3 15.20 -2.68 6.12
N HIS A 4 15.39 -2.84 7.43
CA HIS A 4 14.40 -2.51 8.46
C HIS A 4 13.95 -1.04 8.41
N ARG A 5 14.88 -0.09 8.20
CA ARG A 5 14.51 1.33 8.13
C ARG A 5 13.70 1.64 6.87
N LYS A 6 13.96 0.96 5.75
CA LYS A 6 13.14 1.09 4.53
C LYS A 6 11.75 0.47 4.68
N LEU A 7 11.61 -0.60 5.47
CA LEU A 7 10.30 -1.15 5.81
C LEU A 7 9.47 -0.16 6.63
N GLN A 8 10.09 0.51 7.61
CA GLN A 8 9.43 1.58 8.37
C GLN A 8 8.98 2.75 7.48
N GLU A 9 9.80 3.12 6.49
CA GLU A 9 9.46 4.15 5.50
C GLU A 9 8.26 3.73 4.63
N ALA A 10 8.20 2.47 4.18
CA ALA A 10 7.03 1.97 3.47
C ALA A 10 5.77 2.01 4.34
N ALA A 11 5.87 1.55 5.59
CA ALA A 11 4.75 1.58 6.55
C ALA A 11 4.26 3.00 6.83
N PHE A 12 5.17 3.99 6.89
CA PHE A 12 4.81 5.39 7.05
C PHE A 12 3.95 5.90 5.88
N PHE A 13 4.35 5.64 4.63
CA PHE A 13 3.56 6.09 3.48
C PHE A 13 2.22 5.35 3.35
N ILE A 14 2.16 4.07 3.74
CA ILE A 14 0.91 3.31 3.82
C ILE A 14 -0.03 3.93 4.86
N GLU A 15 0.47 4.35 6.03
CA GLU A 15 -0.35 5.02 7.04
C GLU A 15 -0.90 6.36 6.53
N LEU A 16 -0.13 7.11 5.73
CA LEU A 16 -0.61 8.33 5.07
C LEU A 16 -1.69 8.05 4.02
N LEU A 17 -1.52 7.00 3.21
CA LEU A 17 -2.53 6.60 2.22
C LEU A 17 -3.84 6.19 2.91
N HIS A 18 -3.74 5.45 4.03
CA HIS A 18 -4.88 5.10 4.86
C HIS A 18 -5.54 6.35 5.46
N ALA A 19 -4.77 7.32 5.96
CA ALA A 19 -5.31 8.57 6.48
C ALA A 19 -6.02 9.40 5.41
N LEU A 20 -5.47 9.47 4.21
CA LEU A 20 -6.09 10.13 3.06
C LEU A 20 -7.44 9.49 2.72
N GLN A 21 -7.49 8.16 2.68
CA GLN A 21 -8.72 7.41 2.40
C GLN A 21 -9.78 7.61 3.47
N GLU A 22 -9.42 7.49 4.76
CA GLU A 22 -10.35 7.68 5.88
C GLU A 22 -10.91 9.09 5.96
N ARG A 23 -10.10 10.09 5.61
CA ARG A 23 -10.50 11.50 5.59
C ARG A 23 -11.46 11.79 4.43
N GLY A 24 -11.30 11.11 3.29
CA GLY A 24 -12.08 11.35 2.07
C GLY A 24 -11.81 12.72 1.43
N SER A 25 -10.72 13.39 1.82
CA SER A 25 -10.29 14.68 1.26
C SER A 25 -8.76 14.80 1.33
N SER A 26 -8.19 15.63 0.45
CA SER A 26 -6.75 15.94 0.41
C SER A 26 -6.13 16.23 1.79
N LEU A 27 -4.91 15.71 2.00
CA LEU A 27 -4.07 15.92 3.18
C LEU A 27 -3.22 17.19 3.07
N THR A 28 -2.96 17.68 1.86
CA THR A 28 -2.06 18.82 1.61
C THR A 28 -2.82 20.03 1.05
N HIS A 29 -2.08 21.04 0.59
CA HIS A 29 -2.63 22.23 -0.07
C HIS A 29 -2.87 22.01 -1.58
N LEU A 30 -2.68 20.79 -2.08
CA LEU A 30 -2.96 20.45 -3.47
C LEU A 30 -4.47 20.35 -3.73
N ASP A 31 -5.27 20.12 -2.68
CA ASP A 31 -6.73 19.95 -2.76
C ASP A 31 -7.18 18.86 -3.77
N ASP A 32 -6.29 17.92 -4.08
CA ASP A 32 -6.50 16.81 -5.02
C ASP A 32 -6.09 15.49 -4.35
N SER A 33 -7.09 14.74 -3.89
CA SER A 33 -6.87 13.47 -3.20
C SER A 33 -6.40 12.34 -4.11
N GLU A 34 -6.76 12.35 -5.39
CA GLU A 34 -6.37 11.30 -6.35
C GLU A 34 -4.89 11.46 -6.73
N ALA A 35 -4.45 12.69 -6.97
CA ALA A 35 -3.05 13.01 -7.18
C ALA A 35 -2.20 12.66 -5.95
N GLU A 36 -2.66 13.02 -4.76
CA GLU A 36 -1.96 12.67 -3.51
C GLU A 36 -1.87 11.16 -3.29
N ALA A 37 -2.96 10.41 -3.56
CA ALA A 37 -2.95 8.96 -3.48
C ALA A 37 -1.97 8.36 -4.49
N SER A 38 -1.90 8.91 -5.71
CA SER A 38 -0.94 8.52 -6.74
C SER A 38 0.51 8.75 -6.30
N PHE A 39 0.80 9.89 -5.68
CA PHE A 39 2.14 10.18 -5.15
C PHE A 39 2.52 9.25 -3.99
N LEU A 40 1.59 9.00 -3.07
CA LEU A 40 1.80 8.08 -1.97
C LEU A 40 2.01 6.65 -2.48
N TYR A 41 1.21 6.20 -3.43
CA TYR A 41 1.36 4.88 -4.05
C TYR A 41 2.73 4.73 -4.72
N ALA A 42 3.17 5.73 -5.50
CA ALA A 42 4.50 5.76 -6.10
C ALA A 42 5.63 5.69 -5.04
N ALA A 43 5.50 6.45 -3.95
CA ALA A 43 6.45 6.46 -2.84
C ALA A 43 6.53 5.10 -2.15
N ILE A 44 5.38 4.44 -1.93
CA ILE A 44 5.29 3.09 -1.35
C ILE A 44 6.02 2.07 -2.23
N LEU A 45 5.75 2.04 -3.54
CA LEU A 45 6.42 1.13 -4.48
C LEU A 45 7.94 1.33 -4.51
N ASN A 46 8.39 2.58 -4.43
CA ASN A 46 9.81 2.92 -4.32
C ASN A 46 10.44 2.48 -3.01
N ALA A 47 9.71 2.60 -1.90
CA ALA A 47 10.15 2.10 -0.61
C ALA A 47 10.30 0.58 -0.63
N PHE A 48 9.33 -0.16 -1.19
CA PHE A 48 9.41 -1.62 -1.37
C PHE A 48 10.65 -2.05 -2.18
N TYR A 49 10.88 -1.41 -3.32
CA TYR A 49 12.07 -1.67 -4.12
C TYR A 49 13.36 -1.38 -3.34
N SER A 50 13.38 -0.28 -2.59
CA SER A 50 14.52 0.09 -1.75
C SER A 50 14.81 -0.94 -0.66
N VAL A 51 13.80 -1.52 -0.02
CA VAL A 51 13.99 -2.62 0.95
C VAL A 51 14.73 -3.77 0.29
N VAL A 52 14.24 -4.24 -0.86
CA VAL A 52 14.80 -5.39 -1.58
C VAL A 52 16.25 -5.14 -2.05
N GLU A 53 16.56 -3.93 -2.50
CA GLU A 53 17.93 -3.58 -2.89
C GLU A 53 18.87 -3.42 -1.68
N VAL A 54 18.38 -2.92 -0.55
CA VAL A 54 19.17 -2.86 0.69
C VAL A 54 19.42 -4.26 1.24
N MET A 55 18.41 -5.14 1.29
CA MET A 55 18.59 -6.55 1.67
C MET A 55 19.63 -7.26 0.80
N ARG A 56 19.64 -6.99 -0.50
CA ARG A 56 20.67 -7.52 -1.42
C ARG A 56 22.06 -7.03 -1.05
N LYS A 57 22.21 -5.76 -0.68
CA LYS A 57 23.49 -5.19 -0.20
C LYS A 57 23.89 -5.74 1.18
N GLU A 58 22.92 -6.14 1.99
CA GLU A 58 23.13 -6.83 3.28
C GLU A 58 23.52 -8.32 3.10
N GLY A 59 23.50 -8.84 1.86
CA GLY A 59 23.95 -10.20 1.54
C GLY A 59 22.82 -11.22 1.34
N HIS A 60 21.56 -10.81 1.39
CA HIS A 60 20.42 -11.70 1.21
C HIS A 60 20.06 -11.88 -0.27
N ASP A 61 19.74 -13.11 -0.69
CA ASP A 61 19.26 -13.37 -2.05
C ASP A 61 17.79 -13.00 -2.21
N THR A 62 17.51 -11.84 -2.81
CA THR A 62 16.14 -11.34 -3.00
C THR A 62 15.48 -11.71 -4.33
N ARG A 63 16.17 -12.47 -5.20
CA ARG A 63 15.63 -12.90 -6.51
C ARG A 63 14.33 -13.71 -6.39
N PRO A 64 14.20 -14.66 -5.43
CA PRO A 64 12.97 -15.44 -5.29
C PRO A 64 11.77 -14.55 -4.94
N PHE A 65 11.97 -13.54 -4.09
CA PHE A 65 10.92 -12.60 -3.73
C PHE A 65 10.50 -11.76 -4.94
N LYS A 66 11.46 -11.17 -5.68
CA LYS A 66 11.17 -10.37 -6.88
C LYS A 66 10.41 -11.19 -7.95
N ALA A 67 10.78 -12.45 -8.13
CA ALA A 67 10.13 -13.35 -9.09
C ALA A 67 8.67 -13.67 -8.72
N ARG A 68 8.33 -13.68 -7.42
CA ARG A 68 6.96 -13.89 -6.93
C ARG A 68 6.05 -12.68 -7.14
N TYR A 69 6.62 -11.47 -7.19
CA TYR A 69 5.87 -10.22 -7.36
C TYR A 69 6.30 -9.44 -8.61
N PRO A 70 6.18 -10.04 -9.81
CA PRO A 70 6.60 -9.39 -11.06
C PRO A 70 5.80 -8.11 -11.33
N MET A 71 4.54 -8.04 -10.88
CA MET A 71 3.70 -6.85 -10.99
C MET A 71 4.30 -5.60 -10.32
N ILE A 72 5.18 -5.76 -9.34
CA ILE A 72 5.87 -4.63 -8.69
C ILE A 72 7.28 -4.47 -9.25
N TYR A 73 8.03 -5.58 -9.40
CA TYR A 73 9.48 -5.55 -9.58
C TYR A 73 9.98 -5.83 -11.00
N ALA A 74 9.11 -6.23 -11.93
CA ALA A 74 9.52 -6.42 -13.32
C ALA A 74 9.90 -5.08 -13.98
N ASP A 75 10.46 -5.15 -15.17
CA ASP A 75 10.71 -3.98 -15.99
C ASP A 75 9.39 -3.31 -16.39
N GLY A 76 9.41 -2.01 -16.72
CA GLY A 76 8.20 -1.28 -17.10
C GLY A 76 7.51 -1.87 -18.34
N SER A 77 8.30 -2.39 -19.28
CA SER A 77 7.82 -3.09 -20.49
C SER A 77 7.20 -4.47 -20.21
N LYS A 78 7.40 -5.04 -19.02
CA LYS A 78 6.87 -6.34 -18.58
C LYS A 78 5.76 -6.19 -17.54
N GLY A 79 5.27 -4.97 -17.33
CA GLY A 79 4.16 -4.71 -16.40
C GLY A 79 4.59 -4.45 -14.95
N GLY A 80 5.87 -4.19 -14.68
CA GLY A 80 6.32 -3.84 -13.33
C GLY A 80 5.96 -2.41 -12.98
N GLU A 81 5.01 -2.24 -12.06
CA GLU A 81 4.44 -0.94 -11.72
C GLU A 81 5.47 0.04 -11.19
N ARG A 82 6.41 -0.39 -10.34
CA ARG A 82 7.47 0.52 -9.85
C ARG A 82 8.25 1.12 -11.01
N ALA A 83 8.60 0.32 -12.02
CA ALA A 83 9.35 0.81 -13.17
C ALA A 83 8.51 1.73 -14.05
N LYS A 84 7.21 1.47 -14.20
CA LYS A 84 6.29 2.39 -14.89
C LYS A 84 6.17 3.72 -14.16
N THR A 85 5.81 3.69 -12.87
CA THR A 85 5.57 4.88 -12.04
C THR A 85 6.81 5.78 -11.96
N VAL A 86 8.01 5.18 -11.98
CA VAL A 86 9.28 5.93 -11.87
C VAL A 86 9.82 6.41 -13.21
N HIS A 87 9.64 5.64 -14.30
CA HIS A 87 10.38 5.88 -15.55
C HIS A 87 9.51 6.15 -16.78
N LEU A 88 8.19 5.90 -16.72
CA LEU A 88 7.32 5.98 -17.91
C LEU A 88 6.13 6.92 -17.69
N SER A 89 5.33 6.68 -16.66
CA SER A 89 4.10 7.43 -16.39
C SER A 89 3.69 7.22 -14.94
N HIS A 90 3.11 8.22 -14.29
CA HIS A 90 2.51 8.00 -12.97
C HIS A 90 1.34 7.02 -13.09
N THR A 91 1.25 6.08 -12.16
CA THR A 91 0.08 5.21 -12.05
C THR A 91 -1.02 6.06 -11.44
N GLU A 92 -2.05 6.38 -12.22
CA GLU A 92 -3.22 7.10 -11.74
C GLU A 92 -3.97 6.22 -10.73
N VAL A 93 -4.35 6.85 -9.62
CA VAL A 93 -5.13 6.23 -8.58
C VAL A 93 -6.51 6.87 -8.63
N ASP A 94 -7.49 6.07 -9.02
CA ASP A 94 -8.87 6.54 -9.13
C ASP A 94 -9.57 6.39 -7.79
N LEU A 95 -10.22 7.46 -7.32
CA LEU A 95 -11.16 7.38 -6.21
C LEU A 95 -12.47 6.83 -6.76
N ALA A 96 -12.81 5.59 -6.41
CA ALA A 96 -14.13 5.05 -6.69
C ALA A 96 -14.92 4.79 -5.42
N GLY A 97 -16.24 4.75 -5.58
CA GLY A 97 -17.12 4.20 -4.56
C GLY A 97 -16.82 2.72 -4.31
N TYR A 98 -17.45 2.18 -3.28
CA TYR A 98 -17.34 0.78 -2.91
C TYR A 98 -17.65 -0.18 -4.07
N GLU A 99 -16.66 -0.98 -4.48
CA GLU A 99 -16.89 -2.16 -5.31
C GLU A 99 -17.15 -3.37 -4.39
N PRO A 100 -18.38 -3.94 -4.41
CA PRO A 100 -18.70 -5.06 -3.54
C PRO A 100 -17.87 -6.30 -3.92
N PRO A 101 -17.47 -7.12 -2.92
CA PRO A 101 -16.81 -8.39 -3.17
C PRO A 101 -17.73 -9.30 -4.00
N SER A 102 -17.14 -10.23 -4.75
CA SER A 102 -17.89 -11.16 -5.58
C SER A 102 -18.77 -12.11 -4.74
N GLY A 103 -20.09 -12.10 -4.97
CA GLY A 103 -21.05 -13.06 -4.42
C GLY A 103 -21.53 -12.75 -3.00
N ASP A 104 -21.71 -13.79 -2.18
CA ASP A 104 -22.29 -13.74 -0.82
C ASP A 104 -21.26 -13.42 0.29
N GLN A 105 -20.18 -12.70 -0.04
CA GLN A 105 -19.10 -12.43 0.90
C GLN A 105 -19.26 -11.08 1.59
N VAL A 106 -19.08 -11.05 2.91
CA VAL A 106 -18.93 -9.81 3.68
C VAL A 106 -17.47 -9.73 4.14
N VAL A 107 -16.75 -8.71 3.68
CA VAL A 107 -15.37 -8.46 4.10
C VAL A 107 -15.39 -7.52 5.30
N LEU A 108 -14.99 -8.04 6.47
CA LEU A 108 -14.82 -7.24 7.69
C LEU A 108 -13.33 -6.92 7.87
N THR A 109 -12.93 -5.69 7.59
CA THR A 109 -11.53 -5.26 7.69
C THR A 109 -11.28 -4.56 9.02
N PHE A 110 -10.55 -5.22 9.92
CA PHE A 110 -10.14 -4.64 11.20
C PHE A 110 -8.78 -3.96 11.08
N ARG A 111 -8.76 -2.69 10.67
CA ARG A 111 -7.51 -1.90 10.64
C ARG A 111 -7.29 -1.14 11.94
N ARG A 112 -6.01 -0.93 12.27
CA ARG A 112 -5.66 0.09 13.25
C ARG A 112 -5.84 1.45 12.56
N PRO A 113 -6.69 2.34 13.10
CA PRO A 113 -6.86 3.67 12.53
C PRO A 113 -5.55 4.46 12.59
N PRO A 114 -5.26 5.26 11.55
CA PRO A 114 -4.03 6.05 11.47
C PRO A 114 -4.01 7.09 12.58
N LYS A 115 -2.83 7.43 13.09
CA LYS A 115 -2.74 8.41 14.20
C LYS A 115 -3.22 9.81 13.81
N LEU A 116 -3.14 10.17 12.54
CA LEU A 116 -3.66 11.44 12.01
C LEU A 116 -5.20 11.51 12.07
N PHE A 117 -5.87 10.36 12.16
CA PHE A 117 -7.32 10.28 12.27
C PHE A 117 -7.71 9.26 13.36
N PRO A 118 -7.56 9.64 14.65
CA PRO A 118 -7.85 8.74 15.73
C PRO A 118 -9.35 8.38 15.72
N PRO A 119 -9.69 7.12 16.05
CA PRO A 119 -11.07 6.71 16.13
C PRO A 119 -11.75 7.47 17.27
N PRO A 120 -13.09 7.59 17.25
CA PRO A 120 -13.83 8.10 18.40
C PRO A 120 -13.47 7.29 19.66
N PRO A 121 -13.48 7.93 20.84
CA PRO A 121 -13.10 7.29 22.10
C PRO A 121 -13.95 6.04 22.34
N LYS A 122 -13.28 4.91 22.60
CA LYS A 122 -13.94 3.62 22.81
C LYS A 122 -14.77 3.66 24.10
N VAL A 123 -16.05 3.35 24.00
CA VAL A 123 -16.94 3.13 25.15
C VAL A 123 -16.94 1.63 25.48
N PRO A 124 -16.60 1.21 26.73
CA PRO A 124 -16.61 -0.19 27.11
C PRO A 124 -17.96 -0.86 26.85
N GLY A 125 -17.95 -2.05 26.25
CA GLY A 125 -19.17 -2.83 25.96
C GLY A 125 -19.96 -2.39 24.72
N ARG A 126 -19.50 -1.37 23.98
CA ARG A 126 -20.14 -0.88 22.77
C ARG A 126 -19.26 -1.13 21.54
N VAL A 127 -19.85 -1.76 20.52
CA VAL A 127 -19.25 -1.89 19.18
C VAL A 127 -20.00 -0.94 18.25
N ASP A 128 -19.34 0.14 17.85
CA ASP A 128 -19.88 1.05 16.85
C ASP A 128 -19.49 0.55 15.45
N LEU A 129 -20.48 0.01 14.73
CA LEU A 129 -20.33 -0.33 13.32
C LEU A 129 -20.61 0.94 12.51
N VAL A 130 -19.55 1.54 11.98
CA VAL A 130 -19.64 2.76 11.19
C VAL A 130 -19.71 2.39 9.71
N PHE A 131 -20.90 2.51 9.13
CA PHE A 131 -21.11 2.33 7.69
C PHE A 131 -20.92 3.68 7.00
N LYS A 132 -19.71 3.93 6.49
CA LYS A 132 -19.45 5.09 5.62
C LYS A 132 -19.60 4.67 4.16
N PRO A 133 -19.93 5.59 3.23
CA PRO A 133 -19.59 5.40 1.83
C PRO A 133 -18.07 5.27 1.78
N GLU A 134 -17.57 4.05 1.72
CA GLU A 134 -16.14 3.82 1.67
C GLU A 134 -15.67 4.21 0.27
N TYR A 135 -15.06 5.38 0.19
CA TYR A 135 -14.29 5.76 -0.97
C TYR A 135 -12.98 5.02 -0.89
N TYR A 136 -12.71 4.22 -1.90
CA TYR A 136 -11.50 3.42 -1.98
C TYR A 136 -10.66 3.92 -3.14
N PHE A 137 -9.36 3.99 -2.89
CA PHE A 137 -8.40 4.24 -3.92
C PHE A 137 -8.11 2.95 -4.66
N TYR A 138 -8.31 2.96 -5.97
CA TYR A 138 -8.06 1.81 -6.83
C TYR A 138 -6.95 2.12 -7.83
N VAL A 139 -6.18 1.08 -8.15
CA VAL A 139 -5.16 1.11 -9.20
C VAL A 139 -5.41 -0.01 -10.19
N GLU A 140 -5.13 0.24 -11.46
CA GLU A 140 -5.21 -0.79 -12.50
C GLU A 140 -3.87 -1.53 -12.62
N LEU A 141 -3.84 -2.78 -12.15
CA LEU A 141 -2.67 -3.66 -12.20
C LEU A 141 -2.91 -4.82 -13.16
N LEU A 142 -2.13 -4.87 -14.25
CA LEU A 142 -2.20 -5.95 -15.25
C LEU A 142 -3.63 -6.19 -15.77
N GLY A 143 -4.39 -5.11 -16.02
CA GLY A 143 -5.77 -5.17 -16.51
C GLY A 143 -6.80 -5.53 -15.44
N ARG A 144 -6.43 -5.45 -14.15
CA ARG A 144 -7.34 -5.68 -13.02
C ARG A 144 -7.32 -4.47 -12.10
N ARG A 145 -8.51 -4.01 -11.74
CA ARG A 145 -8.68 -2.99 -10.71
C ARG A 145 -8.45 -3.62 -9.34
N VAL A 146 -7.59 -3.03 -8.51
CA VAL A 146 -7.33 -3.49 -7.14
C VAL A 146 -7.31 -2.32 -6.17
N ASN A 147 -7.73 -2.57 -4.93
CA ASN A 147 -7.65 -1.59 -3.86
C ASN A 147 -6.17 -1.31 -3.52
N ALA A 148 -5.74 -0.06 -3.70
CA ALA A 148 -4.34 0.35 -3.57
C ALA A 148 -3.82 0.15 -2.13
N LEU A 149 -4.64 0.52 -1.13
CA LEU A 149 -4.26 0.39 0.28
C LEU A 149 -4.10 -1.08 0.68
N GLU A 150 -5.09 -1.93 0.37
CA GLU A 150 -5.04 -3.37 0.65
C GLU A 150 -3.85 -4.04 -0.02
N PHE A 151 -3.61 -3.69 -1.29
CA PHE A 151 -2.48 -4.20 -2.04
C PHE A 151 -1.15 -3.84 -1.37
N CYS A 152 -0.98 -2.58 -0.98
CA CYS A 152 0.23 -2.11 -0.30
C CYS A 152 0.42 -2.75 1.09
N GLU A 153 -0.63 -2.82 1.91
CA GLU A 153 -0.58 -3.43 3.25
C GLU A 153 -0.19 -4.91 3.19
N ARG A 154 -0.81 -5.65 2.26
CA ARG A 154 -0.52 -7.07 2.05
C ARG A 154 0.92 -7.27 1.63
N HIS A 155 1.38 -6.52 0.61
CA HIS A 155 2.75 -6.66 0.12
C HIS A 155 3.78 -6.25 1.18
N CYS A 156 3.51 -5.20 1.96
CA CYS A 156 4.35 -4.77 3.07
C CYS A 156 4.49 -5.88 4.12
N SER A 157 3.40 -6.55 4.47
CA SER A 157 3.39 -7.67 5.41
C SER A 157 4.20 -8.87 4.89
N GLU A 158 4.02 -9.22 3.61
CA GLU A 158 4.77 -10.30 2.96
C GLU A 158 6.27 -9.98 2.87
N LEU A 159 6.64 -8.73 2.60
CA LEU A 159 8.02 -8.26 2.58
C LEU A 159 8.65 -8.22 3.99
N HIS A 160 7.88 -7.86 5.02
CA HIS A 160 8.28 -7.95 6.42
C HIS A 160 8.61 -9.39 6.81
N ALA A 161 7.72 -10.33 6.51
CA ALA A 161 7.93 -11.76 6.78
C ALA A 161 9.18 -12.29 6.06
N TYR A 162 9.38 -11.88 4.80
CA TYR A 162 10.55 -12.26 4.03
C TYR A 162 11.86 -11.71 4.63
N ASN A 163 11.88 -10.45 5.04
CA ASN A 163 13.04 -9.85 5.70
C ASN A 163 13.36 -10.49 7.06
N ALA A 164 12.32 -10.82 7.84
CA ALA A 164 12.48 -11.53 9.12
C ALA A 164 13.08 -12.93 8.91
N ALA A 165 12.61 -13.67 7.90
CA ALA A 165 13.16 -14.98 7.56
C ALA A 165 14.62 -14.91 7.08
N ALA A 166 14.96 -13.88 6.29
CA ALA A 166 16.32 -13.69 5.77
C ALA A 166 17.34 -13.29 6.85
N THR A 167 16.89 -12.59 7.90
CA THR A 167 17.76 -12.14 9.02
C THR A 167 17.89 -13.16 10.14
N ALA A 168 17.02 -14.17 10.19
CA ALA A 168 17.09 -15.28 11.13
C ALA A 168 17.97 -16.46 10.63
N ALA A 169 18.35 -16.45 9.35
CA ALA A 169 19.19 -17.45 8.70
C ALA A 169 20.67 -17.04 8.71
#